data_AF-A0A2S3ZS43-F1
#
_entry.id   AF-A0A2S3ZS43-F1
#
_cell.length_a   1.000
_cell.length_b   1.000
_cell.length_c   1.000
_cell.angle_alpha   90.00
_cell.angle_beta   90.00
_cell.angle_gamma   90.00
#
_symmetry.space_group_name_H-M   'P 1'
#
loop_
_entity.id
_entity.type
_entity.pdbx_description
1 polymer ?
#
loop_
_entity_poly.entity_id
_entity_poly.type
_entity_poly.pdbx_seq_one_letter_code
_entity_poly.pdbx_strand_id
1 'polypeptide(L)'
;MGNFETLVFASGSWKNEEGTDWRLRISVHDSDFATVDYRPVAGSSGRFFLGFQPRDYFEDPAASDPVDLQAESFGFSQWASSVLGTNLAATELLALMAPEGVEDPMDVVVEDTLVRLLNLLGMPMPTWLAPEGPFAETELATHEPGRDWAEIARELACFLKGMTSRRYLLVTYDIGLRDYSVYGQFAINEGNFQCEVVSEQFLPAAVWPINDGYLRHGGWSSPENGNPNWSMRQDQPERAADSVLSALRSGLGCTDPQLISLTFGRF
;
A
#
# COMPACT_ATOMS: atom_id res chain seq x y z
N MET A 1 -6.51 -1.77 -3.46
CA MET A 1 -5.75 -2.67 -4.37
C MET A 1 -5.08 -3.66 -3.47
N GLY A 2 -5.41 -4.94 -3.53
CA GLY A 2 -4.82 -5.90 -2.62
C GLY A 2 -3.61 -6.63 -3.15
N ASN A 3 -2.83 -7.13 -2.21
CA ASN A 3 -1.52 -7.71 -2.43
C ASN A 3 -1.59 -9.24 -2.49
N PHE A 4 -0.86 -9.84 -3.44
CA PHE A 4 -0.72 -11.29 -3.55
C PHE A 4 0.76 -11.63 -3.55
N GLU A 5 1.28 -12.06 -2.41
CA GLU A 5 2.68 -12.39 -2.21
C GLU A 5 2.82 -13.70 -1.47
N THR A 6 3.79 -14.53 -1.84
CA THR A 6 4.13 -15.75 -1.10
C THR A 6 5.61 -15.78 -0.81
N LEU A 7 5.94 -16.00 0.45
CA LEU A 7 7.28 -16.03 0.97
C LEU A 7 7.55 -17.34 1.69
N VAL A 8 8.77 -17.81 1.53
CA VAL A 8 9.26 -19.02 2.17
C VAL A 8 10.50 -18.69 2.97
N PHE A 9 10.46 -18.90 4.29
CA PHE A 9 11.64 -18.77 5.14
C PHE A 9 12.38 -20.10 5.23
N ALA A 10 13.63 -20.10 4.79
CA ALA A 10 14.53 -21.24 4.86
C ALA A 10 15.96 -20.76 5.13
N SER A 11 16.66 -21.48 6.01
CA SER A 11 18.09 -21.22 6.32
C SER A 11 18.40 -19.78 6.76
N GLY A 12 17.48 -19.11 7.48
CA GLY A 12 17.71 -17.76 8.00
C GLY A 12 17.35 -16.61 7.04
N SER A 13 16.84 -16.91 5.84
CA SER A 13 16.51 -15.90 4.82
C SER A 13 15.16 -16.18 4.15
N TRP A 14 14.50 -15.12 3.68
CA TRP A 14 13.32 -15.22 2.81
C TRP A 14 13.71 -15.62 1.38
N LYS A 15 12.89 -16.47 0.77
CA LYS A 15 13.02 -16.93 -0.61
C LYS A 15 11.65 -16.94 -1.28
N ASN A 16 11.63 -16.72 -2.59
CA ASN A 16 10.42 -16.75 -3.42
C ASN A 16 10.17 -18.14 -4.03
N GLU A 17 11.14 -19.06 -3.96
CA GLU A 17 11.05 -20.39 -4.55
C GLU A 17 10.73 -21.45 -3.48
N GLU A 18 9.81 -22.36 -3.80
CA GLU A 18 9.46 -23.50 -2.95
C GLU A 18 10.55 -24.58 -2.98
N GLY A 19 11.49 -24.48 -2.05
CA GLY A 19 12.36 -25.61 -1.68
C GLY A 19 11.65 -26.57 -0.72
N THR A 20 12.07 -27.83 -0.66
CA THR A 20 11.44 -28.83 0.25
C THR A 20 11.77 -28.61 1.73
N ASP A 21 12.79 -27.81 2.06
CA ASP A 21 13.32 -27.56 3.41
C ASP A 21 12.82 -26.23 4.02
N TRP A 22 11.61 -25.79 3.68
CA TRP A 22 11.05 -24.59 4.28
C TRP A 22 10.61 -24.81 5.73
N ARG A 23 10.69 -23.75 6.55
CA ARG A 23 10.33 -23.77 7.97
C ARG A 23 9.11 -22.91 8.31
N LEU A 24 8.94 -21.82 7.58
CA LEU A 24 7.78 -20.93 7.63
C LEU A 24 7.42 -20.55 6.19
N ARG A 25 6.14 -20.54 5.87
CA ARG A 25 5.61 -20.00 4.63
C ARG A 25 4.49 -19.03 4.96
N ILE A 26 4.49 -17.89 4.29
CA ILE A 26 3.48 -16.85 4.47
C ILE A 26 2.96 -16.45 3.10
N SER A 27 1.64 -16.47 2.94
CA SER A 27 0.96 -16.06 1.71
C SER A 27 -0.06 -14.97 2.04
N VAL A 28 0.07 -13.79 1.45
CA VAL A 28 -0.89 -12.68 1.59
C VAL A 28 -1.87 -12.70 0.41
N HIS A 29 -3.13 -12.41 0.69
CA HIS A 29 -4.24 -12.43 -0.26
C HIS A 29 -5.07 -11.16 -0.14
N ASP A 30 -5.06 -10.39 -1.23
CA ASP A 30 -5.78 -9.12 -1.40
C ASP A 30 -5.60 -8.10 -0.26
N SER A 31 -4.52 -8.21 0.52
CA SER A 31 -4.28 -7.43 1.75
C SER A 31 -5.33 -7.60 2.86
N ASP A 32 -6.28 -8.51 2.69
CA ASP A 32 -7.37 -8.77 3.65
C ASP A 32 -7.03 -9.92 4.60
N PHE A 33 -6.31 -10.93 4.11
CA PHE A 33 -5.85 -12.03 4.94
C PHE A 33 -4.50 -12.61 4.52
N ALA A 34 -3.87 -13.30 5.46
CA ALA A 34 -2.63 -14.02 5.23
C ALA A 34 -2.72 -15.44 5.77
N THR A 35 -2.20 -16.39 5.01
CA THR A 35 -2.00 -17.78 5.45
C THR A 35 -0.58 -17.93 5.97
N VAL A 36 -0.45 -18.44 7.20
CA VAL A 36 0.84 -18.76 7.80
C VAL A 36 0.92 -20.28 7.99
N ASP A 37 1.80 -20.92 7.24
CA ASP A 37 2.15 -22.32 7.42
C ASP A 37 3.52 -22.44 8.09
N TYR A 38 3.67 -23.33 9.06
CA TYR A 38 4.96 -23.57 9.73
C TYR A 38 5.22 -25.05 9.93
N ARG A 39 6.50 -25.42 10.04
CA ARG A 39 6.94 -26.81 10.26
C ARG A 39 7.73 -26.94 11.57
N PRO A 40 7.10 -27.37 12.68
CA PRO A 40 7.78 -27.61 13.96
C PRO A 40 8.84 -28.71 13.84
N VAL A 41 8.49 -29.83 13.21
CA VAL A 41 9.41 -30.92 12.89
C VAL A 41 9.14 -31.47 11.48
N ALA A 42 10.13 -32.18 10.90
CA ALA A 42 9.98 -32.79 9.58
C ALA A 42 8.77 -33.73 9.55
N GLY A 43 7.87 -33.52 8.59
CA GLY A 43 6.63 -34.31 8.46
C GLY A 43 5.43 -33.81 9.26
N SER A 44 5.59 -32.72 10.03
CA SER A 44 4.47 -32.02 10.69
C SER A 44 4.34 -30.60 10.12
N SER A 45 3.11 -30.09 10.08
CA SER A 45 2.82 -28.70 9.75
C SER A 45 1.68 -28.20 10.60
N GLY A 46 1.77 -26.95 11.04
CA GLY A 46 0.63 -26.18 11.54
C GLY A 46 0.27 -25.07 10.57
N ARG A 47 -0.96 -24.58 10.67
CA ARG A 47 -1.50 -23.49 9.85
C ARG A 47 -2.41 -22.61 10.68
N PHE A 48 -2.26 -21.31 10.52
CA PHE A 48 -3.22 -20.33 10.99
C PHE A 48 -3.34 -19.16 10.01
N PHE A 49 -4.30 -18.27 10.28
CA PHE A 49 -4.57 -17.11 9.45
C PHE A 49 -4.38 -15.81 10.22
N LEU A 50 -4.10 -14.73 9.52
CA LEU A 50 -4.09 -13.35 10.01
C LEU A 50 -5.14 -12.54 9.24
N GLY A 51 -5.73 -11.52 9.86
CA GLY A 51 -6.84 -10.76 9.26
C GLY A 51 -8.12 -11.59 9.31
N PHE A 52 -8.59 -12.04 8.15
CA PHE A 52 -9.72 -12.98 8.05
C PHE A 52 -9.29 -14.45 7.91
N GLN A 53 -10.18 -15.38 8.25
CA GLN A 53 -10.07 -16.75 7.74
C GLN A 53 -10.66 -16.83 6.33
N PRO A 54 -10.13 -17.66 5.41
CA PRO A 54 -10.68 -17.79 4.07
C PRO A 54 -12.18 -18.14 4.06
N ARG A 55 -12.62 -18.99 4.98
CA ARG A 55 -14.03 -19.35 5.16
C ARG A 55 -14.95 -18.17 5.51
N ASP A 56 -14.44 -17.20 6.25
CA ASP A 56 -15.19 -16.01 6.65
C ASP A 56 -15.12 -14.97 5.52
N TYR A 57 -13.93 -14.76 4.94
CA TYR A 57 -13.69 -13.83 3.84
C TYR A 57 -14.53 -14.16 2.58
N PHE A 58 -14.59 -15.43 2.19
CA PHE A 58 -15.38 -15.88 1.05
C PHE A 58 -16.84 -16.19 1.41
N GLU A 59 -17.21 -16.06 2.69
CA GLU A 59 -18.50 -16.52 3.23
C GLU A 59 -18.83 -17.99 2.85
N ASP A 60 -17.78 -18.82 2.70
CA ASP A 60 -17.85 -20.21 2.27
C ASP A 60 -17.12 -21.12 3.26
N PRO A 61 -17.84 -21.89 4.11
CA PRO A 61 -17.23 -22.83 5.05
C PRO A 61 -16.31 -23.88 4.41
N ALA A 62 -16.43 -24.14 3.09
CA ALA A 62 -15.56 -25.06 2.37
C ALA A 62 -14.23 -24.43 1.91
N ALA A 63 -14.06 -23.11 2.01
CA ALA A 63 -12.84 -22.42 1.59
C ALA A 63 -11.61 -22.75 2.48
N SER A 64 -11.84 -23.12 3.75
CA SER A 64 -10.81 -23.66 4.63
C SER A 64 -11.43 -24.50 5.75
N ASP A 65 -10.66 -25.47 6.28
CA ASP A 65 -11.02 -26.16 7.52
C ASP A 65 -10.98 -25.19 8.72
N PRO A 66 -11.76 -25.43 9.80
CA PRO A 66 -11.65 -24.66 11.03
C PRO A 66 -10.27 -24.83 11.67
N VAL A 67 -9.73 -23.75 12.23
CA VAL A 67 -8.43 -23.75 12.90
C VAL A 67 -8.59 -23.76 14.41
N ASP A 68 -7.94 -24.70 15.10
CA ASP A 68 -7.83 -24.67 16.56
C ASP A 68 -6.76 -23.65 16.98
N LEU A 69 -7.18 -22.40 17.19
CA LEU A 69 -6.28 -21.29 17.49
C LEU A 69 -5.47 -21.50 18.78
N GLN A 70 -6.00 -22.22 19.78
CA GLN A 70 -5.24 -22.51 20.99
C GLN A 70 -4.12 -23.52 20.71
N ALA A 71 -4.44 -24.58 19.97
CA ALA A 71 -3.43 -25.57 19.56
C ALA A 71 -2.36 -24.92 18.67
N GLU A 72 -2.76 -24.11 17.69
CA GLU A 72 -1.84 -23.47 16.75
C GLU A 72 -0.97 -22.39 17.41
N SER A 73 -1.52 -21.56 18.29
CA SER A 73 -0.72 -20.58 19.03
C SER A 73 0.34 -21.23 19.93
N PHE A 74 0.00 -22.35 20.57
CA PHE A 74 0.96 -23.12 21.37
C PHE A 74 2.00 -23.83 20.50
N GLY A 75 1.57 -24.43 19.38
CA GLY A 75 2.45 -25.08 18.42
C GLY A 75 3.44 -24.10 17.78
N PHE A 76 2.96 -22.91 17.41
CA PHE A 76 3.78 -21.87 16.80
C PHE A 76 4.76 -21.24 17.81
N SER A 77 4.35 -21.05 19.07
CA SER A 77 5.24 -20.63 20.16
C SER A 77 6.42 -21.61 20.33
N GLN A 78 6.13 -22.91 20.35
CA GLN A 78 7.19 -23.94 20.41
C GLN A 78 8.08 -23.96 19.17
N TRP A 79 7.49 -23.78 17.98
CA TRP A 79 8.25 -23.63 16.75
C TRP A 79 9.20 -22.44 16.81
N ALA A 80 8.73 -21.26 17.23
CA ALA A 80 9.55 -20.06 17.34
C ALA A 80 10.73 -20.26 18.31
N SER A 81 10.47 -20.90 19.46
CA SER A 81 11.50 -21.22 20.44
C SER A 81 12.53 -22.21 19.90
N SER A 82 12.09 -23.25 19.20
CA SER A 82 12.98 -24.31 18.69
C SER A 82 13.76 -23.92 17.43
N VAL A 83 13.15 -23.16 16.52
CA VAL A 83 13.73 -22.83 15.21
C VAL A 83 14.45 -21.49 15.22
N LEU A 84 13.89 -20.49 15.92
CA LEU A 84 14.45 -19.14 15.96
C LEU A 84 15.17 -18.84 17.28
N GLY A 85 14.93 -19.63 18.34
CA GLY A 85 15.41 -19.32 19.69
C GLY A 85 14.59 -18.22 20.38
N THR A 86 13.45 -17.82 19.81
CA THR A 86 12.60 -16.73 20.31
C THR A 86 11.50 -17.31 21.20
N ASN A 87 11.46 -16.88 22.46
CA ASN A 87 10.46 -17.35 23.42
C ASN A 87 9.28 -16.37 23.48
N LEU A 88 8.18 -16.71 22.80
CA LEU A 88 6.96 -15.91 22.73
C LEU A 88 5.82 -16.60 23.49
N ALA A 89 5.00 -15.83 24.21
CA ALA A 89 3.83 -16.40 24.87
C ALA A 89 2.76 -16.76 23.82
N ALA A 90 2.15 -17.94 23.97
CA ALA A 90 1.06 -18.37 23.08
C ALA A 90 -0.11 -17.37 23.08
N THR A 91 -0.35 -16.68 24.19
CA THR A 91 -1.39 -15.63 24.31
C THR A 91 -1.10 -14.41 23.44
N GLU A 92 0.17 -14.05 23.24
CA GLU A 92 0.54 -12.92 22.37
C GLU A 92 0.34 -13.29 20.90
N LEU A 93 0.67 -14.54 20.53
CA LEU A 93 0.43 -15.06 19.19
C LEU A 93 -1.07 -15.20 18.91
N LEU A 94 -1.83 -15.72 19.86
CA LEU A 94 -3.28 -15.88 19.75
C LEU A 94 -3.98 -14.55 19.46
N ALA A 95 -3.50 -13.45 20.06
CA ALA A 95 -4.06 -12.12 19.83
C ALA A 95 -3.88 -11.60 18.39
N LEU A 96 -2.94 -12.17 17.62
CA LEU A 96 -2.71 -11.82 16.22
C LEU A 96 -3.46 -12.74 15.24
N MET A 97 -3.86 -13.94 15.68
CA MET A 97 -4.51 -14.92 14.81
C MET A 97 -5.96 -14.52 14.51
N ALA A 98 -6.39 -14.78 13.28
CA ALA A 98 -7.74 -14.51 12.82
C ALA A 98 -8.77 -15.38 13.59
N PRO A 99 -9.65 -14.79 14.42
CA PRO A 99 -10.75 -15.52 15.03
C PRO A 99 -11.79 -15.92 13.98
N GLU A 100 -12.60 -16.93 14.29
CA GLU A 100 -13.72 -17.34 13.43
C GLU A 100 -14.89 -16.34 13.55
N GLY A 101 -15.53 -16.02 12.42
CA GLY A 101 -16.76 -15.22 12.38
C GLY A 101 -16.57 -13.76 12.78
N VAL A 102 -15.38 -13.20 12.55
CA VAL A 102 -15.13 -11.77 12.75
C VAL A 102 -15.71 -10.97 11.58
N GLU A 103 -16.49 -9.93 11.90
CA GLU A 103 -16.97 -8.96 10.89
C GLU A 103 -15.86 -7.97 10.51
N ASP A 104 -15.10 -7.47 11.49
CA ASP A 104 -13.99 -6.53 11.29
C ASP A 104 -12.68 -7.06 11.91
N PRO A 105 -11.60 -7.22 11.13
CA PRO A 105 -10.32 -7.68 11.61
C PRO A 105 -9.60 -6.58 12.42
N MET A 106 -8.54 -6.98 13.13
CA MET A 106 -7.79 -6.07 14.00
C MET A 106 -7.14 -4.91 13.24
N ASP A 107 -6.65 -5.14 12.03
CA ASP A 107 -6.08 -4.12 11.16
C ASP A 107 -6.87 -4.05 9.85
N VAL A 108 -6.88 -2.86 9.25
CA VAL A 108 -7.49 -2.61 7.94
C VAL A 108 -6.75 -3.35 6.81
N VAL A 109 -5.44 -3.56 6.97
CA VAL A 109 -4.62 -4.36 6.05
C VAL A 109 -3.83 -5.40 6.83
N VAL A 110 -3.83 -6.64 6.35
CA VAL A 110 -3.21 -7.78 7.06
C VAL A 110 -1.69 -7.65 7.18
N GLU A 111 -1.07 -6.87 6.29
CA GLU A 111 0.35 -6.56 6.31
C GLU A 111 0.80 -5.96 7.64
N ASP A 112 -0.02 -5.13 8.28
CA ASP A 112 0.29 -4.54 9.58
C ASP A 112 0.34 -5.61 10.69
N THR A 113 -0.63 -6.54 10.67
CA THR A 113 -0.61 -7.70 11.57
C THR A 113 0.64 -8.55 11.33
N LEU A 114 1.00 -8.75 10.07
CA LEU A 114 2.16 -9.53 9.68
C LEU A 114 3.48 -8.87 10.09
N VAL A 115 3.62 -7.55 9.96
CA VAL A 115 4.78 -6.80 10.47
C VAL A 115 4.91 -6.98 11.99
N ARG A 116 3.81 -6.92 12.74
CA ARG A 116 3.85 -7.19 14.20
C ARG A 116 4.30 -8.60 14.52
N LEU A 117 3.78 -9.61 13.80
CA LEU A 117 4.18 -11.00 13.96
C LEU A 117 5.68 -11.19 13.71
N LEU A 118 6.19 -10.67 12.58
CA LEU A 118 7.60 -10.85 12.20
C LEU A 118 8.55 -10.12 13.16
N ASN A 119 8.15 -8.95 13.68
CA ASN A 119 8.90 -8.24 14.71
C ASN A 119 8.96 -9.02 16.03
N LEU A 120 7.84 -9.60 16.47
CA LEU A 120 7.81 -10.45 17.67
C LEU A 120 8.73 -11.66 17.52
N LEU A 121 8.78 -12.26 16.33
CA LEU A 121 9.64 -13.40 16.05
C LEU A 121 11.13 -13.04 15.94
N GLY A 122 11.47 -11.75 15.85
CA GLY A 122 12.83 -11.29 15.59
C GLY A 122 13.34 -11.68 14.19
N MET A 123 12.44 -11.88 13.24
CA MET A 123 12.78 -12.27 11.88
C MET A 123 13.15 -11.04 11.04
N PRO A 124 14.04 -11.19 10.04
CA PRO A 124 14.26 -10.11 9.07
C PRO A 124 12.95 -9.78 8.38
N MET A 125 12.69 -8.52 8.06
CA MET A 125 11.52 -8.17 7.26
C MET A 125 11.77 -8.54 5.78
N PRO A 126 10.81 -9.20 5.11
CA PRO A 126 10.81 -9.32 3.66
C PRO A 126 10.93 -7.94 3.02
N THR A 127 11.60 -7.83 1.88
CA THR A 127 11.83 -6.52 1.23
C THR A 127 10.56 -5.75 0.90
N TRP A 128 9.42 -6.43 0.72
CA TRP A 128 8.13 -5.79 0.48
C TRP A 128 7.36 -5.41 1.76
N LEU A 129 7.77 -5.92 2.94
CA LEU A 129 7.26 -5.54 4.27
C LEU A 129 8.24 -4.66 5.07
N ALA A 130 9.51 -4.66 4.66
CA ALA A 130 10.54 -3.93 5.36
C ALA A 130 10.18 -2.44 5.34
N PRO A 131 10.12 -1.77 6.50
CA PRO A 131 10.10 -0.32 6.51
C PRO A 131 11.41 0.12 5.86
N GLU A 132 11.34 0.80 4.71
CA GLU A 132 12.53 1.39 4.10
C GLU A 132 12.97 2.57 4.95
N GLY A 133 13.81 2.28 5.96
CA GLY A 133 14.37 3.29 6.85
C GLY A 133 13.34 4.14 7.58
N PRO A 134 13.76 5.13 8.38
CA PRO A 134 12.84 6.18 8.80
C PRO A 134 12.22 6.82 7.56
N PHE A 135 10.94 7.17 7.64
CA PHE A 135 10.23 8.01 6.68
C PHE A 135 11.13 9.15 6.21
N ALA A 136 11.79 8.94 5.09
CA ALA A 136 12.21 10.03 4.25
C ALA A 136 11.04 10.21 3.31
N GLU A 137 10.13 11.11 3.70
CA GLU A 137 9.53 12.01 2.73
C GLU A 137 10.70 12.46 1.85
N THR A 138 10.90 11.78 0.73
CA THR A 138 11.95 12.18 -0.19
C THR A 138 11.31 13.34 -0.92
N GLU A 139 11.37 14.53 -0.29
CA GLU A 139 11.21 15.80 -0.96
C GLU A 139 12.23 15.78 -2.10
N LEU A 140 11.80 15.35 -3.28
CA LEU A 140 12.61 15.41 -4.46
C LEU A 140 12.43 16.81 -5.03
N ALA A 141 13.53 17.54 -4.98
CA ALA A 141 13.72 18.94 -5.34
C ALA A 141 13.05 19.94 -4.37
N THR A 142 13.80 20.33 -3.35
CA THR A 142 13.70 21.67 -2.79
C THR A 142 13.94 22.68 -3.91
N HIS A 143 12.92 23.50 -4.22
CA HIS A 143 12.93 24.68 -5.10
C HIS A 143 14.23 24.90 -5.88
N GLU A 144 14.41 24.25 -7.03
CA GLU A 144 15.45 24.66 -7.96
C GLU A 144 14.99 25.94 -8.68
N PRO A 145 15.66 27.08 -8.47
CA PRO A 145 15.22 28.34 -9.06
C PRO A 145 15.32 28.27 -10.58
N GLY A 146 14.18 28.46 -11.26
CA GLY A 146 14.12 28.53 -12.73
C GLY A 146 13.43 27.37 -13.44
N ARG A 147 12.96 26.33 -12.72
CA ARG A 147 12.09 25.28 -13.30
C ARG A 147 10.82 25.84 -13.94
N ASP A 148 10.55 25.45 -15.17
CA ASP A 148 9.28 25.74 -15.85
C ASP A 148 8.36 24.50 -15.90
N TRP A 149 7.13 24.70 -16.38
CA TRP A 149 6.15 23.62 -16.50
C TRP A 149 6.62 22.46 -17.38
N ALA A 150 7.40 22.72 -18.43
CA ALA A 150 7.87 21.69 -19.34
C ALA A 150 8.97 20.83 -18.70
N GLU A 151 9.82 21.45 -17.90
CA GLU A 151 10.83 20.74 -17.11
C GLU A 151 10.19 19.83 -16.05
N ILE A 152 9.20 20.35 -15.31
CA ILE A 152 8.45 19.56 -14.32
C ILE A 152 7.72 18.39 -15.01
N ALA A 153 7.09 18.61 -16.17
CA ALA A 153 6.41 17.57 -16.92
C ALA A 153 7.37 16.43 -17.33
N ARG A 154 8.56 16.79 -17.83
CA ARG A 154 9.60 15.81 -18.23
C ARG A 154 10.10 15.00 -17.04
N GLU A 155 10.29 15.63 -15.90
CA GLU A 155 10.71 14.98 -14.67
C GLU A 155 9.65 14.01 -14.14
N LEU A 156 8.39 14.47 -14.04
CA LEU A 156 7.25 13.63 -13.70
C LEU A 156 7.15 12.41 -14.62
N ALA A 157 7.19 12.62 -15.94
CA ALA A 157 7.13 11.53 -16.90
C ALA A 157 8.29 10.54 -16.75
N CYS A 158 9.49 11.02 -16.42
CA CYS A 158 10.65 10.16 -16.15
C CYS A 158 10.41 9.28 -14.91
N PHE A 159 9.84 9.85 -13.85
CA PHE A 159 9.50 9.11 -12.65
C PHE A 159 8.37 8.09 -12.87
N LEU A 160 7.33 8.49 -13.59
CA LEU A 160 6.18 7.63 -13.89
C LEU A 160 6.58 6.39 -14.70
N LYS A 161 7.62 6.45 -15.54
CA LYS A 161 8.17 5.28 -16.26
C LYS A 161 8.67 4.17 -15.35
N GLY A 162 9.19 4.52 -14.17
CA GLY A 162 9.69 3.58 -13.18
C GLY A 162 8.69 3.26 -12.08
N MET A 163 7.47 3.77 -12.16
CA MET A 163 6.46 3.60 -11.12
C MET A 163 5.89 2.18 -11.14
N THR A 164 5.49 1.68 -9.97
CA THR A 164 4.83 0.38 -9.80
C THR A 164 3.50 0.59 -9.08
N SER A 165 2.63 -0.42 -9.06
CA SER A 165 1.33 -0.36 -8.35
C SER A 165 1.44 -0.15 -6.84
N ARG A 166 2.63 -0.33 -6.25
CA ARG A 166 2.91 -0.10 -4.82
C ARG A 166 3.33 1.33 -4.50
N ARG A 167 3.42 2.20 -5.51
CA ARG A 167 3.89 3.57 -5.35
C ARG A 167 2.81 4.53 -5.78
N TYR A 168 2.77 5.64 -5.07
CA TYR A 168 2.11 6.84 -5.55
C TYR A 168 3.12 7.97 -5.69
N LEU A 169 2.80 8.89 -6.58
CA LEU A 169 3.51 10.14 -6.75
C LEU A 169 2.52 11.27 -6.48
N LEU A 170 2.88 12.15 -5.56
CA LEU A 170 2.11 13.33 -5.18
C LEU A 170 2.80 14.56 -5.75
N VAL A 171 2.02 15.42 -6.39
CA VAL A 171 2.40 16.74 -6.88
C VAL A 171 1.65 17.73 -6.02
N THR A 172 2.33 18.42 -5.11
CA THR A 172 1.68 19.45 -4.29
C THR A 172 2.05 20.83 -4.79
N TYR A 173 1.11 21.77 -4.66
CA TYR A 173 1.30 23.17 -4.97
C TYR A 173 1.08 23.97 -3.70
N ASP A 174 2.13 24.69 -3.27
CA ASP A 174 2.07 25.53 -2.08
C ASP A 174 1.19 26.76 -2.34
N ILE A 175 0.07 26.86 -1.61
CA ILE A 175 -0.85 28.00 -1.66
C ILE A 175 -0.68 28.95 -0.46
N GLY A 176 0.33 28.72 0.39
CA GLY A 176 0.61 29.53 1.58
C GLY A 176 -0.37 29.32 2.73
N LEU A 177 -1.20 28.27 2.67
CA LEU A 177 -2.16 27.89 3.72
C LEU A 177 -1.68 26.64 4.44
N ARG A 178 -1.86 26.60 5.77
CA ARG A 178 -1.42 25.46 6.59
C ARG A 178 -2.35 24.26 6.53
N ASP A 179 -3.64 24.51 6.38
CA ASP A 179 -4.69 23.48 6.50
C ASP A 179 -5.18 22.96 5.15
N TYR A 180 -4.66 23.52 4.05
CA TYR A 180 -5.11 23.25 2.69
C TYR A 180 -3.94 23.22 1.73
N SER A 181 -3.90 22.19 0.88
CA SER A 181 -2.93 22.05 -0.20
C SER A 181 -3.65 21.71 -1.49
N VAL A 182 -3.27 22.37 -2.58
CA VAL A 182 -3.66 21.92 -3.91
C VAL A 182 -2.74 20.77 -4.29
N TYR A 183 -3.29 19.64 -4.72
CA TYR A 183 -2.47 18.51 -5.12
C TYR A 183 -3.02 17.77 -6.33
N GLY A 184 -2.11 17.10 -7.03
CA GLY A 184 -2.41 16.02 -7.97
C GLY A 184 -1.67 14.76 -7.53
N GLN A 185 -2.22 13.59 -7.82
CA GLN A 185 -1.60 12.32 -7.49
C GLN A 185 -1.67 11.32 -8.63
N PHE A 186 -0.72 10.39 -8.62
CA PHE A 186 -0.65 9.28 -9.55
C PHE A 186 -0.55 7.96 -8.79
N ALA A 187 -1.27 6.96 -9.29
CA ALA A 187 -1.12 5.56 -8.91
C ALA A 187 -1.17 4.69 -10.18
N ILE A 188 -0.62 3.47 -10.14
CA ILE A 188 -0.81 2.51 -11.24
C ILE A 188 -1.93 1.55 -10.85
N ASN A 189 -2.97 1.48 -11.67
CA ASN A 189 -4.07 0.53 -11.54
C ASN A 189 -4.30 -0.17 -12.90
N GLU A 190 -4.35 -1.50 -12.90
CA GLU A 190 -4.56 -2.31 -14.12
C GLU A 190 -3.59 -1.96 -15.28
N GLY A 191 -2.35 -1.59 -14.96
CA GLY A 191 -1.34 -1.20 -15.94
C GLY A 191 -1.52 0.21 -16.54
N ASN A 192 -2.51 0.98 -16.06
CA ASN A 192 -2.73 2.38 -16.44
C ASN A 192 -2.39 3.32 -15.28
N PHE A 193 -2.08 4.58 -15.60
CA PHE A 193 -1.94 5.64 -14.62
C PHE A 193 -3.32 6.15 -14.21
N GLN A 194 -3.71 5.88 -12.98
CA GLN A 194 -4.81 6.55 -12.30
C GLN A 194 -4.29 7.92 -11.83
N CYS A 195 -4.82 8.98 -12.44
CA CYS A 195 -4.47 10.36 -12.16
C CYS A 195 -5.61 11.01 -11.39
N GLU A 196 -5.30 11.75 -10.33
CA GLU A 196 -6.29 12.49 -9.56
C GLU A 196 -5.83 13.91 -9.25
N VAL A 197 -6.77 14.84 -9.11
CA VAL A 197 -6.51 16.18 -8.56
C VAL A 197 -7.55 16.51 -7.50
N VAL A 198 -7.12 17.30 -6.51
CA VAL A 198 -7.96 17.69 -5.37
C VAL A 198 -9.30 18.27 -5.82
N SER A 199 -10.36 17.91 -5.11
CA SER A 199 -11.72 18.39 -5.37
C SER A 199 -12.15 19.50 -4.43
N GLU A 200 -13.34 20.06 -4.71
CA GLU A 200 -14.01 21.01 -3.81
C GLU A 200 -14.31 20.40 -2.42
N GLN A 201 -14.42 19.07 -2.32
CA GLN A 201 -14.70 18.40 -1.04
C GLN A 201 -13.56 18.57 -0.04
N PHE A 202 -12.31 18.55 -0.52
CA PHE A 202 -11.12 18.74 0.32
C PHE A 202 -10.56 20.15 0.25
N LEU A 203 -10.85 20.88 -0.83
CA LEU A 203 -10.45 22.26 -1.02
C LEU A 203 -11.65 23.08 -1.51
N PRO A 204 -12.52 23.56 -0.59
CA PRO A 204 -13.76 24.24 -0.95
C PRO A 204 -13.54 25.42 -1.91
N ALA A 205 -14.46 25.68 -2.85
CA ALA A 205 -14.28 26.72 -3.86
C ALA A 205 -14.20 28.14 -3.25
N ALA A 206 -14.77 28.31 -2.05
CA ALA A 206 -14.65 29.52 -1.25
C ALA A 206 -13.22 29.77 -0.72
N VAL A 207 -12.43 28.70 -0.56
CA VAL A 207 -11.00 28.75 -0.19
C VAL A 207 -10.14 28.85 -1.45
N TRP A 208 -10.45 28.05 -2.47
CA TRP A 208 -9.71 28.05 -3.73
C TRP A 208 -10.61 27.68 -4.92
N PRO A 209 -10.82 28.58 -5.89
CA PRO A 209 -11.77 28.34 -6.98
C PRO A 209 -11.28 27.24 -7.94
N ILE A 210 -12.18 26.32 -8.29
CA ILE A 210 -11.94 25.24 -9.26
C ILE A 210 -12.72 25.52 -10.54
N ASN A 211 -12.06 25.32 -11.70
CA ASN A 211 -12.68 25.43 -13.02
C ASN A 211 -13.16 24.05 -13.51
N ASP A 212 -14.27 23.60 -12.95
CA ASP A 212 -14.94 22.34 -13.30
C ASP A 212 -15.22 22.21 -14.80
N GLY A 213 -15.55 23.33 -15.45
CA GLY A 213 -15.79 23.38 -16.88
C GLY A 213 -14.56 22.92 -17.66
N TYR A 214 -13.38 23.47 -17.34
CA TYR A 214 -12.13 23.04 -17.96
C TYR A 214 -11.85 21.55 -17.73
N LEU A 215 -11.99 21.07 -16.49
CA LEU A 215 -11.71 19.68 -16.13
C LEU A 215 -12.62 18.70 -16.90
N ARG A 216 -13.93 18.96 -16.95
CA ARG A 216 -14.88 18.13 -17.70
C ARG A 216 -14.59 18.12 -19.20
N HIS A 217 -14.30 19.28 -19.81
CA HIS A 217 -13.94 19.34 -21.24
C HIS A 217 -12.60 18.65 -21.54
N GLY A 218 -11.70 18.61 -20.56
CA GLY A 218 -10.43 17.87 -20.64
C GLY A 218 -10.57 16.37 -20.44
N GLY A 219 -11.77 15.85 -20.15
CA GLY A 219 -12.03 14.42 -19.96
C GLY A 219 -11.85 13.93 -18.52
N TRP A 220 -11.78 14.83 -17.54
CA TRP A 220 -11.78 14.46 -16.12
C TRP A 220 -13.19 14.09 -15.65
N SER A 221 -13.26 13.03 -14.85
CA SER A 221 -14.48 12.60 -14.17
C SER A 221 -14.64 13.39 -12.86
N SER A 222 -15.88 13.81 -12.57
CA SER A 222 -16.20 14.50 -11.31
C SER A 222 -16.06 13.59 -10.09
N PRO A 223 -15.87 14.18 -8.89
CA PRO A 223 -15.90 13.48 -7.61
C PRO A 223 -17.25 12.80 -7.35
N GLU A 224 -17.39 11.55 -7.76
CA GLU A 224 -18.62 10.75 -7.64
C GLU A 224 -18.27 9.26 -7.43
N ASN A 225 -19.25 8.45 -7.01
CA ASN A 225 -19.13 6.98 -6.90
C ASN A 225 -17.99 6.48 -6.01
N GLY A 226 -17.75 7.16 -4.87
CA GLY A 226 -16.73 6.76 -3.91
C GLY A 226 -15.32 7.29 -4.21
N ASN A 227 -15.11 8.00 -5.33
CA ASN A 227 -13.89 8.78 -5.55
C ASN A 227 -14.14 10.24 -5.14
N PRO A 228 -13.50 10.75 -4.08
CA PRO A 228 -13.70 12.11 -3.62
C PRO A 228 -12.90 13.14 -4.42
N ASN A 229 -12.09 12.74 -5.40
CA ASN A 229 -11.26 13.61 -6.23
C ASN A 229 -11.71 13.63 -7.69
N TRP A 230 -11.26 14.64 -8.43
CA TRP A 230 -11.33 14.60 -9.90
C TRP A 230 -10.38 13.52 -10.39
N SER A 231 -10.82 12.68 -11.32
CA SER A 231 -10.01 11.55 -11.76
C SER A 231 -9.96 11.37 -13.28
N MET A 232 -8.87 10.77 -13.75
CA MET A 232 -8.64 10.43 -15.15
C MET A 232 -7.71 9.21 -15.25
N ARG A 233 -7.86 8.40 -16.30
CA ARG A 233 -6.92 7.31 -16.63
C ARG A 233 -6.06 7.68 -17.82
N GLN A 234 -4.77 7.37 -17.75
CA GLN A 234 -3.81 7.58 -18.84
C GLN A 234 -2.95 6.33 -19.08
N ASP A 235 -2.60 6.10 -20.34
CA ASP A 235 -1.85 4.92 -20.80
C ASP A 235 -0.34 5.19 -20.97
N GLN A 236 0.07 6.45 -20.93
CA GLN A 236 1.44 6.88 -21.15
C GLN A 236 1.93 7.82 -20.03
N PRO A 237 3.17 7.65 -19.55
CA PRO A 237 3.77 8.51 -18.52
C PRO A 237 3.71 10.00 -18.87
N GLU A 238 4.03 10.34 -20.12
CA GLU A 238 4.02 11.72 -20.63
C GLU A 238 2.60 12.32 -20.59
N ARG A 239 1.59 11.57 -21.04
CA ARG A 239 0.19 12.01 -21.03
C ARG A 239 -0.35 12.15 -19.61
N ALA A 240 0.04 11.25 -18.71
CA ALA A 240 -0.31 11.33 -17.30
C ALA A 240 0.24 12.61 -16.68
N ALA A 241 1.54 12.86 -16.82
CA ALA A 241 2.20 14.07 -16.33
C ALA A 241 1.56 15.34 -16.89
N ASP A 242 1.37 15.42 -18.21
CA ASP A 242 0.76 16.57 -18.87
C ASP A 242 -0.68 16.81 -18.41
N SER A 243 -1.44 15.73 -18.19
CA SER A 243 -2.84 15.82 -17.77
C SER A 243 -2.95 16.40 -16.36
N VAL A 244 -2.20 15.88 -15.39
CA VAL A 244 -2.20 16.39 -14.02
C VAL A 244 -1.69 17.83 -13.97
N LEU A 245 -0.57 18.15 -14.63
CA LEU A 245 -0.04 19.51 -14.63
C LEU A 245 -0.98 20.51 -15.32
N SER A 246 -1.65 20.11 -16.40
CA SER A 246 -2.65 20.95 -17.07
C SER A 246 -3.88 21.18 -16.21
N ALA A 247 -4.32 20.15 -15.47
CA ALA A 247 -5.40 20.25 -14.51
C ALA A 247 -5.04 21.17 -13.33
N LEU A 248 -3.85 21.03 -12.74
CA LEU A 248 -3.35 21.95 -11.72
C LEU A 248 -3.31 23.39 -12.26
N ARG A 249 -2.72 23.59 -13.45
CA ARG A 249 -2.51 24.93 -14.01
C ARG A 249 -3.79 25.63 -14.43
N SER A 250 -4.62 24.95 -15.20
CA SER A 250 -5.78 25.56 -15.89
C SER A 250 -7.11 25.20 -15.24
N GLY A 251 -7.18 24.06 -14.56
CA GLY A 251 -8.33 23.63 -13.77
C GLY A 251 -8.31 24.22 -12.36
N LEU A 252 -7.14 24.27 -11.72
CA LEU A 252 -6.97 24.73 -10.34
C LEU A 252 -6.22 26.06 -10.25
N GLY A 253 -5.88 26.72 -11.36
CA GLY A 253 -5.28 28.06 -11.34
C GLY A 253 -3.87 28.13 -10.73
N CYS A 254 -3.15 27.01 -10.64
CA CYS A 254 -1.75 26.98 -10.24
C CYS A 254 -0.89 27.65 -11.32
N THR A 255 -0.43 28.89 -11.10
CA THR A 255 0.25 29.68 -12.15
C THR A 255 1.76 29.68 -12.04
N ASP A 256 2.30 29.51 -10.84
CA ASP A 256 3.74 29.57 -10.58
C ASP A 256 4.33 28.15 -10.45
N PRO A 257 5.06 27.64 -11.47
CA PRO A 257 5.65 26.31 -11.41
C PRO A 257 6.68 26.16 -10.27
N GLN A 258 7.20 27.27 -9.74
CA GLN A 258 8.15 27.25 -8.62
C GLN A 258 7.53 26.77 -7.30
N LEU A 259 6.19 26.77 -7.19
CA LEU A 259 5.48 26.34 -5.98
C LEU A 259 5.13 24.84 -6.01
N ILE A 260 5.56 24.12 -7.05
CA ILE A 260 5.36 22.68 -7.16
C ILE A 260 6.45 21.94 -6.39
N SER A 261 6.03 21.00 -5.55
CA SER A 261 6.91 19.97 -4.98
C SER A 261 6.43 18.57 -5.37
N LEU A 262 7.39 17.66 -5.49
CA LEU A 262 7.16 16.27 -5.88
C LEU A 262 7.52 15.36 -4.71
N THR A 263 6.55 14.56 -4.27
CA THR A 263 6.72 13.63 -3.15
C THR A 263 6.35 12.22 -3.59
N PHE A 264 7.18 11.25 -3.22
CA PHE A 264 6.90 9.84 -3.48
C PHE A 264 6.42 9.17 -2.20
N GLY A 265 5.43 8.31 -2.35
CA GLY A 265 5.00 7.43 -1.28
C GLY A 265 4.74 6.02 -1.78
N ARG A 266 4.50 5.14 -0.82
CA ARG A 266 4.01 3.79 -1.06
C ARG A 266 2.64 3.67 -0.40
N PHE A 267 1.76 2.91 -1.05
CA PHE A 267 0.52 2.48 -0.43
C PHE A 267 0.82 1.48 0.69
#